data_AF-A0AB35WAW4-F1
#
_entry.id   AF-A0AB35WAW4-F1
#
_cell.length_a   1.000
_cell.length_b   1.000
_cell.length_c   1.000
_cell.angle_alpha   90.00
_cell.angle_beta   90.00
_cell.angle_gamma   90.00
#
_symmetry.space_group_name_H-M   'P 1'
#
loop_
_entity.id
_entity.type
_entity.pdbx_description
1 polymer ?
#
loop_
_entity_poly.entity_id
_entity_poly.type
_entity_poly.pdbx_seq_one_letter_code
_entity_poly.pdbx_strand_id
1 'polypeptide(L)'
;MDSESFYDINEKITNAAFEKNGQCFLLIDASLEQYQSELFLPDILREYKSYPVIFHQRELQSVVPLYLFPLSTFSERDGQLFKNSIYHSLNELKTEKLDSGEGRSVCAWISTDLTGEQLAEQVALSTVQSIQSVGDILLRYYDPSVFGLLMPILDKWQKQQLLSNVNTWSYIDGDGIAQIVNGDGECKKKLNHSLGLTEQNALEIERILVINNVLRIYRKMNAPHKLSEREVMKLLRPALNYYYATFSASNNDVIEFGLDVLNAQRLFYQDGVFEKFVFSNRSKDLQLYSDIKSRIDSMAC
;
A
#
# COMPACT_ATOMS: atom_id res chain seq x y z
N MET A 1 3.76 -15.90 15.26
CA MET A 1 5.00 -15.42 14.65
C MET A 1 6.13 -15.92 15.51
N ASP A 2 7.05 -16.64 14.90
CA ASP A 2 8.15 -17.26 15.63
C ASP A 2 9.23 -16.20 15.88
N SER A 3 9.97 -16.34 16.98
CA SER A 3 10.97 -15.34 17.41
C SER A 3 12.06 -15.08 16.37
N GLU A 4 12.37 -16.09 15.55
CA GLU A 4 13.35 -16.02 14.46
C GLU A 4 12.86 -15.11 13.32
N SER A 5 11.59 -15.22 12.93
CA SER A 5 10.99 -14.33 11.91
C SER A 5 10.96 -12.87 12.35
N PHE A 6 10.68 -12.60 13.63
CA PHE A 6 10.76 -11.24 14.15
C PHE A 6 12.20 -10.69 14.12
N TYR A 7 13.18 -11.50 14.52
CA TYR A 7 14.58 -11.08 14.55
C TYR A 7 15.08 -10.68 13.15
N ASP A 8 14.78 -11.50 12.13
CA ASP A 8 15.13 -11.22 10.74
C ASP A 8 14.51 -9.93 10.20
N ILE A 9 13.23 -9.69 10.52
CA ILE A 9 12.52 -8.46 10.12
C ILE A 9 13.13 -7.25 10.83
N ASN A 10 13.34 -7.36 12.14
CA ASN A 10 13.92 -6.31 12.95
C ASN A 10 15.32 -5.93 12.43
N GLU A 11 16.20 -6.91 12.21
CA GLU A 11 17.55 -6.69 11.69
C GLU A 11 17.52 -6.00 10.32
N LYS A 12 16.69 -6.48 9.38
CA LYS A 12 16.56 -5.88 8.04
C LYS A 12 16.15 -4.41 8.10
N ILE A 13 15.13 -4.08 8.88
CA ILE A 13 14.64 -2.71 9.00
C ILE A 13 15.63 -1.85 9.78
N THR A 14 16.25 -2.36 10.85
CA THR A 14 17.29 -1.64 11.61
C THR A 14 18.45 -1.24 10.69
N ASN A 15 18.98 -2.19 9.92
CA ASN A 15 20.08 -1.92 9.00
C ASN A 15 19.65 -0.85 7.98
N ALA A 16 18.53 -1.03 7.29
CA ALA A 16 18.09 -0.06 6.29
C ALA A 16 17.80 1.34 6.87
N ALA A 17 17.14 1.44 8.03
CA ALA A 17 16.70 2.71 8.59
C ALA A 17 17.85 3.52 9.19
N PHE A 18 18.85 2.86 9.81
CA PHE A 18 19.89 3.53 10.58
C PHE A 18 21.29 3.50 9.92
N GLU A 19 21.53 2.73 8.85
CA GLU A 19 22.87 2.51 8.26
C GLU A 19 23.66 3.80 7.98
N LYS A 20 23.00 4.85 7.47
CA LYS A 20 23.72 6.06 7.03
C LYS A 20 24.26 6.90 8.18
N ASN A 21 23.39 7.29 9.12
CA ASN A 21 23.68 8.31 10.14
C ASN A 21 23.31 7.88 11.57
N GLY A 22 22.87 6.63 11.78
CA GLY A 22 22.35 6.19 13.08
C GLY A 22 21.04 6.87 13.49
N GLN A 23 20.36 7.54 12.57
CA GLN A 23 19.09 8.24 12.76
C GLN A 23 18.06 7.86 11.69
N CYS A 24 16.78 7.83 12.07
CA CYS A 24 15.67 7.66 11.14
C CYS A 24 14.41 8.40 11.66
N PHE A 25 13.36 8.43 10.86
CA PHE A 25 12.03 8.84 11.28
C PHE A 25 11.07 7.66 11.25
N LEU A 26 10.28 7.50 12.32
CA LEU A 26 9.10 6.65 12.34
C LEU A 26 7.90 7.48 11.88
N LEU A 27 7.24 7.06 10.80
CA LEU A 27 6.01 7.66 10.30
C LEU A 27 4.80 6.88 10.82
N ILE A 28 3.85 7.58 11.44
CA ILE A 28 2.63 7.00 12.00
C ILE A 28 1.40 7.70 11.41
N ASP A 29 0.40 6.91 11.03
CA ASP A 29 -0.95 7.36 10.75
C ASP A 29 -1.82 7.24 12.02
N ALA A 30 -2.03 8.36 12.69
CA ALA A 30 -2.83 8.42 13.91
C ALA A 30 -4.34 8.45 13.64
N SER A 31 -4.80 8.48 12.37
CA SER A 31 -6.23 8.41 12.05
C SER A 31 -6.87 7.10 12.53
N LEU A 32 -6.04 6.07 12.71
CA LEU A 32 -6.43 4.74 13.11
C LEU A 32 -6.49 4.53 14.63
N GLU A 33 -5.98 5.47 15.44
CA GLU A 33 -5.96 5.36 16.92
C GLU A 33 -7.37 5.09 17.50
N GLN A 34 -8.39 5.70 16.91
CA GLN A 34 -9.79 5.52 17.34
C GLN A 34 -10.34 4.09 17.16
N TYR A 35 -9.74 3.29 16.26
CA TYR A 35 -10.14 1.91 16.02
C TYR A 35 -9.34 0.95 16.90
N GLN A 36 -8.10 1.30 17.26
CA GLN A 36 -7.16 0.42 17.92
C GLN A 36 -7.62 0.01 19.33
N SER A 37 -7.70 -1.30 19.56
CA SER A 37 -8.01 -1.85 20.88
C SER A 37 -6.83 -1.80 21.87
N GLU A 38 -5.61 -1.66 21.36
CA GLU A 38 -4.36 -1.61 22.14
C GLU A 38 -3.69 -0.24 21.93
N LEU A 39 -3.77 0.64 22.93
CA LEU A 39 -3.21 2.00 22.86
C LEU A 39 -1.72 2.07 23.23
N PHE A 40 -1.03 0.94 23.27
CA PHE A 40 0.37 0.86 23.74
C PHE A 40 1.31 1.79 22.98
N LEU A 41 1.25 1.79 21.65
CA LEU A 41 2.12 2.64 20.83
C LEU A 41 1.68 4.12 20.88
N PRO A 42 0.39 4.47 20.68
CA PRO A 42 -0.10 5.84 20.86
C PRO A 42 0.27 6.47 22.20
N ASP A 43 0.10 5.76 23.31
CA ASP A 43 0.41 6.28 24.65
C ASP A 43 1.90 6.60 24.81
N ILE A 44 2.79 5.74 24.30
CA ILE A 44 4.24 6.01 24.30
C ILE A 44 4.56 7.25 23.46
N LEU A 45 3.96 7.37 22.28
CA LEU A 45 4.26 8.44 21.32
C LEU A 45 3.88 9.84 21.81
N ARG A 46 2.90 9.97 22.73
CA ARG A 46 2.51 11.26 23.33
C ARG A 46 3.64 11.97 24.06
N GLU A 47 4.64 11.23 24.52
CA GLU A 47 5.80 11.76 25.23
C GLU A 47 7.02 12.01 24.33
N TYR A 48 6.88 11.81 23.01
CA TYR A 48 7.95 12.02 22.04
C TYR A 48 7.77 13.35 21.32
N LYS A 49 8.89 13.96 20.94
CA LYS A 49 8.88 15.05 19.97
C LYS A 49 8.34 14.49 18.66
N SER A 50 7.32 15.14 18.10
CA SER A 50 6.72 14.77 16.82
C SER A 50 6.74 15.94 15.84
N TYR A 51 6.79 15.63 14.55
CA TYR A 51 6.61 16.58 13.46
C TYR A 51 5.32 16.23 12.71
N PRO A 52 4.25 17.04 12.84
CA PRO A 52 3.01 16.78 12.13
C PRO A 52 3.16 17.06 10.62
N VAL A 53 2.57 16.21 9.80
CA VAL A 53 2.40 16.47 8.36
C VAL A 53 1.19 17.38 8.17
N ILE A 54 1.43 18.63 7.76
CA ILE A 54 0.36 19.62 7.57
C ILE A 54 0.00 19.69 6.10
N PHE A 55 -1.16 19.15 5.72
CA PHE A 55 -1.67 19.23 4.36
C PHE A 55 -2.15 20.65 4.02
N HIS A 56 -1.94 21.07 2.78
CA HIS A 56 -2.43 22.36 2.28
C HIS A 56 -3.95 22.36 2.04
N GLN A 57 -4.49 21.20 1.66
CA GLN A 57 -5.92 20.96 1.49
C GLN A 57 -6.58 20.88 2.87
N ARG A 58 -7.53 21.78 3.14
CA ARG A 58 -8.19 21.89 4.46
C ARG A 58 -8.97 20.63 4.82
N GLU A 59 -9.48 19.93 3.82
CA GLU A 59 -10.24 18.70 3.92
C GLU A 59 -9.42 17.55 4.55
N LEU A 60 -8.08 17.63 4.47
CA LEU A 60 -7.18 16.59 5.00
C LEU A 60 -6.62 16.92 6.40
N GLN A 61 -6.64 18.19 6.82
CA GLN A 61 -5.93 18.66 8.03
C GLN A 61 -6.39 18.01 9.34
N SER A 62 -7.63 17.52 9.43
CA SER A 62 -8.15 16.81 10.61
C SER A 62 -8.52 15.35 10.35
N VAL A 63 -8.43 14.90 9.10
CA VAL A 63 -8.89 13.57 8.68
C VAL A 63 -7.73 12.58 8.66
N VAL A 64 -6.53 13.06 8.31
CA VAL A 64 -5.34 12.21 8.17
C VAL A 64 -4.22 12.77 9.06
N PRO A 65 -4.29 12.64 10.39
CA PRO A 65 -3.19 13.05 11.26
C PRO A 65 -1.98 12.12 11.09
N LEU A 66 -0.98 12.56 10.31
CA LEU A 66 0.29 11.86 10.18
C LEU A 66 1.37 12.55 11.00
N TYR A 67 2.21 11.76 11.67
CA TYR A 67 3.29 12.26 12.50
C TYR A 67 4.60 11.54 12.20
N LEU A 68 5.67 12.31 12.18
CA LEU A 68 7.05 11.81 12.11
C LEU A 68 7.69 11.93 13.49
N PHE A 69 8.26 10.84 13.96
CA PHE A 69 8.99 10.76 15.23
C PHE A 69 10.47 10.50 14.93
N PRO A 70 11.38 11.43 15.27
CA PRO A 70 12.81 11.21 15.10
C PRO A 70 13.28 10.13 16.08
N LEU A 71 14.08 9.19 15.58
CA LEU A 71 14.67 8.12 16.36
C LEU A 71 16.18 8.09 16.15
N SER A 72 16.91 7.79 17.21
CA SER A 72 18.36 7.73 17.23
C SER A 72 18.87 6.44 17.87
N THR A 73 19.84 5.79 17.23
CA THR A 73 20.56 4.65 17.80
C THR A 73 21.36 5.01 19.06
N PHE A 74 21.59 6.31 19.32
CA PHE A 74 22.26 6.80 20.52
C PHE A 74 21.32 6.92 21.74
N SER A 75 20.02 6.64 21.58
CA SER A 75 19.01 6.71 22.63
C SER A 75 18.42 5.32 22.87
N GLU A 76 18.61 4.77 24.08
CA GLU A 76 17.99 3.48 24.46
C GLU A 76 16.46 3.54 24.38
N ARG A 77 15.89 4.69 24.78
CA ARG A 77 14.45 4.96 24.69
C ARG A 77 13.96 4.87 23.25
N ASP A 78 14.71 5.42 22.29
CA ASP A 78 14.35 5.41 20.87
C ASP A 78 14.53 4.01 20.28
N GLY A 79 15.57 3.29 20.69
CA GLY A 79 15.78 1.88 20.31
C GLY A 79 14.62 0.99 20.77
N GLN A 80 14.11 1.21 21.99
CA GLN A 80 12.94 0.48 22.48
C GLN A 80 11.66 0.86 21.70
N LEU A 81 11.43 2.14 21.43
CA LEU A 81 10.29 2.59 20.61
C LEU A 81 10.35 2.00 19.19
N PHE A 82 11.53 1.99 18.57
CA PHE A 82 11.75 1.39 17.25
C PHE A 82 11.34 -0.10 17.27
N LYS A 83 11.85 -0.88 18.22
CA LYS A 83 11.53 -2.31 18.33
C LYS A 83 10.04 -2.55 18.60
N ASN A 84 9.44 -1.73 19.46
CA ASN A 84 8.01 -1.75 19.75
C ASN A 84 7.16 -1.44 18.51
N SER A 85 7.58 -0.49 17.68
CA SER A 85 6.87 -0.15 16.44
C SER A 85 6.88 -1.29 15.42
N ILE A 86 7.97 -2.05 15.32
CA ILE A 86 8.03 -3.24 14.45
C ILE A 86 7.09 -4.33 14.98
N TYR A 87 7.12 -4.60 16.29
CA TYR A 87 6.20 -5.54 16.90
C TYR A 87 4.73 -5.15 16.68
N HIS A 88 4.42 -3.87 16.87
CA HIS A 88 3.08 -3.33 16.64
C HIS A 88 2.65 -3.50 15.18
N SER A 89 3.48 -3.13 14.21
CA SER A 89 3.21 -3.28 12.78
C SER A 89 2.91 -4.74 12.38
N LEU A 90 3.60 -5.70 12.99
CA LEU A 90 3.34 -7.14 12.77
C LEU A 90 2.06 -7.62 13.46
N ASN A 91 1.74 -7.08 14.64
CA ASN A 91 0.49 -7.37 15.34
C ASN A 91 -0.73 -6.85 14.57
N GLU A 92 -0.60 -5.70 13.92
CA GLU A 92 -1.62 -5.07 13.08
C GLU A 92 -2.01 -5.92 11.86
N LEU A 93 -1.17 -6.85 11.43
CA LEU A 93 -1.43 -7.75 10.28
C LEU A 93 -2.35 -8.93 10.60
N LYS A 94 -2.69 -9.15 11.87
CA LYS A 94 -3.64 -10.19 12.26
C LYS A 94 -4.98 -9.96 11.57
N THR A 95 -5.60 -11.05 11.07
CA THR A 95 -6.83 -10.95 10.26
C THR A 95 -7.94 -10.22 10.99
N GLU A 96 -8.11 -10.47 12.29
CA GLU A 96 -9.09 -9.79 13.13
C GLU A 96 -8.86 -8.28 13.22
N LYS A 97 -7.60 -7.84 13.28
CA LYS A 97 -7.21 -6.42 13.35
C LYS A 97 -7.40 -5.71 12.02
N LEU A 98 -6.97 -6.35 10.93
CA LEU A 98 -7.23 -5.85 9.57
C LEU A 98 -8.74 -5.79 9.30
N ASP A 99 -9.51 -6.73 9.86
CA ASP A 99 -10.94 -6.78 9.65
C ASP A 99 -11.72 -5.67 10.37
N SER A 100 -11.27 -5.29 11.57
CA SER A 100 -11.82 -4.19 12.35
C SER A 100 -11.31 -2.81 11.92
N GLY A 101 -10.40 -2.73 10.95
CA GLY A 101 -9.80 -1.47 10.49
C GLY A 101 -8.71 -0.92 11.42
N GLU A 102 -8.18 -1.76 12.31
CA GLU A 102 -7.19 -1.40 13.33
C GLU A 102 -5.74 -1.44 12.84
N GLY A 103 -5.49 -1.97 11.64
CA GLY A 103 -4.15 -2.25 11.19
C GLY A 103 -3.55 -1.18 10.28
N ARG A 104 -2.22 -1.21 10.16
CA ARG A 104 -1.40 -0.40 9.23
C ARG A 104 -1.18 1.06 9.65
N SER A 105 -1.25 1.36 10.96
CA SER A 105 -0.90 2.69 11.50
C SER A 105 0.60 2.98 11.47
N VAL A 106 1.44 1.95 11.61
CA VAL A 106 2.89 2.10 11.44
C VAL A 106 3.20 2.11 9.94
N CYS A 107 3.41 3.31 9.42
CA CYS A 107 3.56 3.56 7.99
C CYS A 107 4.94 3.19 7.47
N ALA A 108 5.99 3.70 8.10
CA ALA A 108 7.36 3.52 7.62
C ALA A 108 8.42 3.85 8.66
N TRP A 109 9.61 3.30 8.43
CA TRP A 109 10.88 3.76 8.99
C TRP A 109 11.71 4.37 7.87
N ILE A 110 11.97 5.67 7.96
CA ILE A 110 12.51 6.49 6.87
C ILE A 110 13.89 7.00 7.25
N SER A 111 14.91 6.62 6.48
CA SER A 111 16.24 7.20 6.57
C SER A 111 16.36 8.37 5.61
N THR A 112 16.78 9.55 6.10
CA THR A 112 16.95 10.76 5.29
C THR A 112 17.94 11.71 5.97
N ASP A 113 18.51 12.63 5.20
CA ASP A 113 19.31 13.75 5.72
C ASP A 113 18.45 15.03 5.98
N LEU A 114 17.14 14.98 5.67
CA LEU A 114 16.21 16.08 5.92
C LEU A 114 15.93 16.27 7.42
N THR A 115 15.62 17.50 7.82
CA THR A 115 15.02 17.74 9.15
C THR A 115 13.59 17.19 9.21
N GLY A 116 13.05 17.02 10.42
CA GLY A 116 11.68 16.54 10.60
C GLY A 116 10.65 17.45 9.94
N GLU A 117 10.84 18.76 9.98
CA GLU A 117 9.99 19.75 9.30
C GLU A 117 10.06 19.60 7.78
N GLN A 118 11.27 19.44 7.22
CA GLN A 118 11.45 19.27 5.79
C GLN A 118 10.85 17.96 5.27
N LEU A 119 11.04 16.87 6.02
CA LEU A 119 10.43 15.59 5.67
C LEU A 119 8.89 15.66 5.78
N ALA A 120 8.36 16.28 6.82
CA ALA A 120 6.91 16.47 6.99
C ALA A 120 6.31 17.26 5.82
N GLU A 121 6.95 18.37 5.44
CA GLU A 121 6.55 19.18 4.29
C GLU A 121 6.63 18.36 2.99
N GLN A 122 7.71 17.62 2.76
CA GLN A 122 7.84 16.77 1.58
C GLN A 122 6.73 15.71 1.50
N VAL A 123 6.36 15.11 2.64
CA VAL A 123 5.25 14.15 2.71
C VAL A 123 3.93 14.82 2.37
N ALA A 124 3.64 15.98 2.97
CA ALA A 124 2.42 16.73 2.69
C ALA A 124 2.29 17.08 1.20
N LEU A 125 3.35 17.64 0.61
CA LEU A 125 3.36 18.15 -0.76
C LEU A 125 3.29 17.04 -1.82
N SER A 126 3.74 15.82 -1.50
CA SER A 126 3.73 14.69 -2.45
C SER A 126 2.46 13.84 -2.35
N THR A 127 1.68 14.01 -1.28
CA THR A 127 0.51 13.16 -0.98
C THR A 127 -0.71 13.46 -1.86
N VAL A 128 -0.93 14.73 -2.22
CA VAL A 128 -2.00 15.13 -3.14
C VAL A 128 -1.41 15.44 -4.51
N GLN A 129 -1.91 14.78 -5.55
CA GLN A 129 -1.42 14.92 -6.92
C GLN A 129 -2.54 15.42 -7.81
N SER A 130 -2.31 16.55 -8.49
CA SER A 130 -3.24 17.09 -9.47
C SER A 130 -3.01 16.46 -10.84
N ILE A 131 -4.08 15.92 -11.42
CA ILE A 131 -4.10 15.33 -12.76
C ILE A 131 -5.10 16.12 -13.60
N GLN A 132 -4.66 16.65 -14.74
CA GLN A 132 -5.41 17.68 -15.48
C GLN A 132 -6.87 17.32 -15.80
N SER A 133 -7.16 16.06 -16.09
CA SER A 133 -8.48 15.56 -16.50
C SER A 133 -9.24 14.82 -15.41
N VAL A 134 -8.57 14.40 -14.33
CA VAL A 134 -9.17 13.66 -13.21
C VAL A 134 -9.41 14.57 -12.00
N GLY A 135 -8.63 15.64 -11.87
CA GLY A 135 -8.58 16.50 -10.69
C GLY A 135 -7.52 16.03 -9.69
N ASP A 136 -7.71 16.41 -8.44
CA ASP A 136 -6.80 16.06 -7.35
C ASP A 136 -7.08 14.65 -6.83
N ILE A 137 -6.03 13.84 -6.71
CA ILE A 137 -6.09 12.51 -6.11
C ILE A 137 -5.21 12.44 -4.86
N LEU A 138 -5.65 11.63 -3.89
CA LEU A 138 -4.87 11.30 -2.70
C LEU A 138 -4.05 10.02 -2.96
N LEU A 139 -2.73 10.15 -3.08
CA LEU A 139 -1.85 9.04 -3.43
C LEU A 139 -1.69 8.01 -2.31
N ARG A 140 -1.87 8.43 -1.05
CA ARG A 140 -1.70 7.62 0.18
C ARG A 140 -0.42 6.78 0.20
N TYR A 141 0.67 7.27 -0.41
CA TYR A 141 1.92 6.51 -0.52
C TYR A 141 2.60 6.23 0.83
N TYR A 142 2.16 6.90 1.91
CA TYR A 142 2.57 6.58 3.26
C TYR A 142 1.95 5.29 3.80
N ASP A 143 0.78 4.87 3.29
CA ASP A 143 0.06 3.69 3.76
C ASP A 143 0.77 2.41 3.26
N PRO A 144 1.19 1.49 4.15
CA PRO A 144 1.85 0.24 3.77
C PRO A 144 1.00 -0.66 2.85
N SER A 145 -0.33 -0.57 2.92
CA SER A 145 -1.26 -1.30 2.03
C SER A 145 -1.36 -0.69 0.62
N VAL A 146 -0.82 0.52 0.42
CA VAL A 146 -0.83 1.23 -0.86
C VAL A 146 0.56 1.27 -1.47
N PHE A 147 1.58 1.57 -0.67
CA PHE A 147 2.92 1.89 -1.16
C PHE A 147 3.53 0.79 -2.03
N GLY A 148 3.48 -0.47 -1.58
CA GLY A 148 4.01 -1.61 -2.34
C GLY A 148 3.30 -1.84 -3.67
N LEU A 149 1.97 -1.63 -3.70
CA LEU A 149 1.14 -1.76 -4.89
C LEU A 149 1.26 -0.56 -5.84
N LEU A 150 1.60 0.61 -5.31
CA LEU A 150 1.85 1.83 -6.07
C LEU A 150 3.16 1.76 -6.85
N MET A 151 4.23 1.20 -6.26
CA MET A 151 5.57 1.23 -6.86
C MET A 151 5.64 0.70 -8.30
N PRO A 152 4.93 -0.36 -8.72
CA PRO A 152 4.99 -0.85 -10.09
C PRO A 152 4.05 -0.11 -11.07
N ILE A 153 3.17 0.76 -10.57
CA ILE A 153 2.34 1.68 -11.38
C ILE A 153 3.18 2.87 -11.83
N LEU A 154 4.05 3.35 -10.95
CA LEU A 154 4.94 4.47 -11.24
C LEU A 154 6.06 4.07 -12.20
N ASP A 155 6.45 4.99 -13.08
CA ASP A 155 7.66 4.84 -13.89
C ASP A 155 8.93 5.15 -13.07
N LYS A 156 10.10 5.05 -13.71
CA LYS A 156 11.38 5.29 -13.05
C LYS A 156 11.52 6.73 -12.54
N TRP A 157 11.13 7.71 -13.36
CA TRP A 157 11.25 9.13 -12.99
C TRP A 157 10.27 9.47 -11.86
N GLN A 158 9.05 8.97 -11.93
CA GLN A 158 8.02 9.13 -10.89
C GLN A 158 8.48 8.57 -9.54
N LYS A 159 9.09 7.37 -9.53
CA LYS A 159 9.67 6.79 -8.30
C LYS A 159 10.80 7.64 -7.73
N GLN A 160 11.72 8.09 -8.59
CA GLN A 160 12.81 8.98 -8.19
C GLN A 160 12.28 10.31 -7.62
N GLN A 161 11.24 10.87 -8.23
CA GLN A 161 10.60 12.08 -7.71
C GLN A 161 9.92 11.84 -6.37
N LEU A 162 9.17 10.75 -6.22
CA LEU A 162 8.45 10.45 -4.98
C LEU A 162 9.41 10.25 -3.79
N LEU A 163 10.53 9.56 -4.02
CA LEU A 163 11.48 9.17 -2.99
C LEU A 163 12.74 10.05 -2.92
N SER A 164 12.77 11.17 -3.66
CA SER A 164 13.89 12.12 -3.60
C SER A 164 14.21 12.51 -2.15
N ASN A 165 15.49 12.66 -1.80
CA ASN A 165 15.97 12.94 -0.43
C ASN A 165 15.76 11.82 0.59
N VAL A 166 15.15 10.69 0.21
CA VAL A 166 15.02 9.51 1.08
C VAL A 166 16.17 8.57 0.77
N ASN A 167 16.96 8.21 1.78
CA ASN A 167 17.98 7.17 1.61
C ASN A 167 17.27 5.82 1.46
N THR A 168 16.44 5.48 2.45
CA THR A 168 15.64 4.26 2.50
C THR A 168 14.25 4.55 3.05
N TRP A 169 13.25 3.95 2.42
CA TRP A 169 11.87 3.87 2.90
C TRP A 169 11.60 2.40 3.24
N SER A 170 11.54 2.09 4.52
CA SER A 170 11.32 0.73 5.00
C SER A 170 9.91 0.59 5.56
N TYR A 171 9.23 -0.52 5.25
CA TYR A 171 7.89 -0.83 5.75
C TYR A 171 7.70 -2.36 5.82
N ILE A 172 6.61 -2.80 6.44
CA ILE A 172 6.22 -4.21 6.45
C ILE A 172 5.00 -4.37 5.54
N ASP A 173 5.07 -5.25 4.55
CA ASP A 173 3.95 -5.50 3.64
C ASP A 173 2.82 -6.33 4.29
N GLY A 174 1.76 -6.63 3.54
CA GLY A 174 0.62 -7.36 4.07
C GLY A 174 0.90 -8.85 4.37
N ASP A 175 2.08 -9.36 3.99
CA ASP A 175 2.51 -10.73 4.30
C ASP A 175 3.46 -10.78 5.51
N GLY A 176 3.72 -9.63 6.15
CA GLY A 176 4.64 -9.55 7.27
C GLY A 176 6.11 -9.52 6.85
N ILE A 177 6.41 -9.18 5.60
CA ILE A 177 7.77 -9.16 5.08
C ILE A 177 8.30 -7.71 5.11
N ALA A 178 9.52 -7.53 5.61
CA ALA A 178 10.22 -6.27 5.53
C ALA A 178 10.54 -5.90 4.07
N GLN A 179 10.05 -4.74 3.65
CA GLN A 179 10.30 -4.15 2.34
C GLN A 179 11.16 -2.90 2.49
N ILE A 180 12.17 -2.77 1.63
CA ILE A 180 13.14 -1.67 1.65
C ILE A 180 13.19 -1.06 0.26
N VAL A 181 12.87 0.23 0.15
CA VAL A 181 12.89 0.96 -1.12
C VAL A 181 13.88 2.12 -1.02
N ASN A 182 14.87 2.13 -1.91
CA ASN A 182 15.91 3.14 -1.91
C ASN A 182 15.50 4.36 -2.75
N GLY A 183 15.70 5.56 -2.22
CA GLY A 183 15.31 6.82 -2.84
C GLY A 183 16.46 7.69 -3.33
N ASP A 184 17.62 7.08 -3.62
CA ASP A 184 18.91 7.70 -4.01
C ASP A 184 19.59 8.60 -2.98
N GLY A 185 18.87 9.10 -1.96
CA GLY A 185 19.44 9.77 -0.79
C GLY A 185 20.15 11.09 -1.08
N GLU A 186 20.00 11.65 -2.29
CA GLU A 186 20.63 12.91 -2.66
C GLU A 186 19.80 14.07 -2.11
N CYS A 187 20.37 14.86 -1.19
CA CYS A 187 19.73 16.06 -0.64
C CYS A 187 19.68 17.17 -1.70
N LYS A 188 18.59 17.21 -2.46
CA LYS A 188 18.28 18.18 -3.51
C LYS A 188 17.15 19.08 -3.06
N LYS A 189 17.31 20.38 -3.31
CA LYS A 189 16.19 21.33 -3.19
C LYS A 189 15.14 20.99 -4.24
N LYS A 190 14.00 20.47 -3.79
CA LYS A 190 12.85 20.15 -4.64
C LYS A 190 12.00 21.41 -4.83
N LEU A 191 11.76 21.78 -6.09
CA LEU A 191 10.94 22.95 -6.45
C LEU A 191 9.54 22.55 -6.91
N ASN A 192 9.32 21.26 -7.22
CA ASN A 192 8.06 20.72 -7.70
C ASN A 192 7.87 19.32 -7.10
N HIS A 193 6.68 19.07 -6.53
CA HIS A 193 6.29 17.79 -5.92
C HIS A 193 5.31 16.98 -6.77
N SER A 194 4.95 17.49 -7.95
CA SER A 194 4.17 16.76 -8.94
C SER A 194 4.95 15.56 -9.47
N LEU A 195 4.28 14.42 -9.54
CA LEU A 195 4.77 13.20 -10.18
C LEU A 195 4.36 13.12 -11.65
N GLY A 196 3.73 14.17 -12.22
CA GLY A 196 3.26 14.13 -13.61
C GLY A 196 2.39 12.92 -13.92
N LEU A 197 1.51 12.53 -12.98
CA LEU A 197 0.67 11.35 -13.12
C LEU A 197 -0.29 11.52 -14.31
N THR A 198 -0.47 10.42 -15.04
CA THR A 198 -1.39 10.33 -16.17
C THR A 198 -2.76 9.81 -15.73
N GLU A 199 -3.77 9.92 -16.61
CA GLU A 199 -5.07 9.26 -16.43
C GLU A 199 -4.91 7.74 -16.23
N GLN A 200 -3.99 7.12 -16.97
CA GLN A 200 -3.70 5.70 -16.82
C GLN A 200 -3.15 5.38 -15.43
N ASN A 201 -2.29 6.25 -14.87
CA ASN A 201 -1.83 6.09 -13.49
C ASN A 201 -3.01 6.19 -12.51
N ALA A 202 -3.91 7.15 -12.69
CA ALA A 202 -5.07 7.32 -11.82
C ALA A 202 -5.97 6.06 -11.81
N LEU A 203 -6.27 5.50 -12.99
CA LEU A 203 -7.05 4.26 -13.12
C LEU A 203 -6.36 3.07 -12.43
N GLU A 204 -5.04 2.94 -12.55
CA GLU A 204 -4.31 1.86 -11.87
C GLU A 204 -4.24 2.08 -10.34
N ILE A 205 -4.12 3.32 -9.88
CA ILE A 205 -4.11 3.67 -8.45
C ILE A 205 -5.46 3.34 -7.82
N GLU A 206 -6.58 3.66 -8.49
CA GLU A 206 -7.92 3.33 -8.01
C GLU A 206 -8.10 1.81 -7.79
N ARG A 207 -7.47 0.99 -8.63
CA ARG A 207 -7.52 -0.47 -8.55
C ARG A 207 -6.73 -1.06 -7.39
N ILE A 208 -5.87 -0.28 -6.71
CA ILE A 208 -5.19 -0.73 -5.49
C ILE A 208 -6.22 -1.16 -4.43
N LEU A 209 -7.33 -0.43 -4.30
CA LEU A 209 -8.41 -0.79 -3.37
C LEU A 209 -9.01 -2.16 -3.71
N VAL A 210 -9.23 -2.44 -4.99
CA VAL A 210 -9.76 -3.73 -5.46
C VAL A 210 -8.77 -4.86 -5.15
N ILE A 211 -7.48 -4.65 -5.43
CA ILE A 211 -6.43 -5.63 -5.12
C ILE A 211 -6.39 -5.92 -3.61
N ASN A 212 -6.45 -4.89 -2.77
CA ASN A 212 -6.48 -5.05 -1.32
C ASN A 212 -7.71 -5.82 -0.82
N ASN A 213 -8.88 -5.58 -1.42
CA ASN A 213 -10.10 -6.34 -1.10
C ASN A 213 -9.97 -7.83 -1.50
N VAL A 214 -9.42 -8.12 -2.69
CA VAL A 214 -9.15 -9.50 -3.12
C VAL A 214 -8.15 -10.17 -2.19
N LEU A 215 -7.03 -9.50 -1.86
CA LEU A 215 -6.02 -10.00 -0.91
C LEU A 215 -6.61 -10.34 0.46
N ARG A 216 -7.46 -9.46 0.99
CA ARG A 216 -8.10 -9.65 2.30
C ARG A 216 -8.96 -10.91 2.34
N ILE A 217 -9.70 -11.20 1.26
CA ILE A 217 -10.52 -12.42 1.17
C ILE A 217 -9.63 -13.64 0.90
N TYR A 218 -8.67 -13.53 -0.03
CA TYR A 218 -7.75 -14.61 -0.38
C TYR A 218 -6.94 -15.11 0.83
N ARG A 219 -6.46 -14.21 1.69
CA ARG A 219 -5.70 -14.57 2.91
C ARG A 219 -6.51 -15.38 3.92
N LYS A 220 -7.84 -15.29 3.89
CA LYS A 220 -8.77 -16.09 4.71
C LYS A 220 -9.06 -17.46 4.11
N MET A 221 -8.75 -17.67 2.83
CA MET A 221 -8.91 -18.97 2.20
C MET A 221 -7.81 -19.92 2.69
N ASN A 222 -8.17 -21.16 3.00
CA ASN A 222 -7.22 -22.22 3.35
C ASN A 222 -6.54 -22.78 2.08
N ALA A 223 -5.91 -21.91 1.29
CA ALA A 223 -5.16 -22.30 0.11
C ALA A 223 -3.88 -23.05 0.53
N PRO A 224 -3.56 -24.20 -0.10
CA PRO A 224 -2.37 -24.98 0.23
C PRO A 224 -1.07 -24.24 -0.11
N HIS A 225 -1.11 -23.31 -1.06
CA HIS A 225 -0.01 -22.40 -1.40
C HIS A 225 -0.51 -20.97 -1.31
N LYS A 226 0.09 -20.17 -0.42
CA LYS A 226 -0.23 -18.75 -0.27
C LYS A 226 0.68 -17.94 -1.17
N LEU A 227 0.09 -17.26 -2.15
CA LEU A 227 0.78 -16.28 -2.97
C LEU A 227 1.17 -15.06 -2.12
N SER A 228 2.37 -14.54 -2.35
CA SER A 228 2.79 -13.24 -1.80
C SER A 228 2.04 -12.09 -2.45
N GLU A 229 1.99 -10.94 -1.78
CA GLU A 229 1.40 -9.69 -2.23
C GLU A 229 1.97 -9.26 -3.60
N ARG A 230 3.27 -9.48 -3.81
CA ARG A 230 3.95 -9.23 -5.08
C ARG A 230 3.45 -10.16 -6.19
N GLU A 231 3.24 -11.43 -5.90
CA GLU A 231 2.74 -12.41 -6.88
C GLU A 231 1.27 -12.13 -7.21
N VAL A 232 0.45 -11.83 -6.21
CA VAL A 232 -0.94 -11.42 -6.38
C VAL A 232 -1.01 -10.17 -7.26
N MET A 233 -0.19 -9.15 -6.99
CA MET A 233 -0.14 -7.94 -7.80
C MET A 233 0.21 -8.24 -9.26
N LYS A 234 1.19 -9.11 -9.50
CA LYS A 234 1.62 -9.53 -10.85
C LYS A 234 0.51 -10.24 -11.62
N LEU A 235 -0.31 -11.04 -10.94
CA LEU A 235 -1.43 -11.76 -11.55
C LEU A 235 -2.65 -10.85 -11.76
N LEU A 236 -3.02 -10.07 -10.73
CA LEU A 236 -4.23 -9.27 -10.75
C LEU A 236 -4.13 -8.04 -11.63
N ARG A 237 -2.97 -7.36 -11.72
CA ARG A 237 -2.84 -6.15 -12.55
C ARG A 237 -3.30 -6.35 -14.01
N PRO A 238 -2.75 -7.32 -14.78
CA PRO A 238 -3.24 -7.57 -16.14
C PRO A 238 -4.66 -8.14 -16.17
N ALA A 239 -5.07 -8.90 -15.16
CA ALA A 239 -6.42 -9.47 -15.09
C ALA A 239 -7.49 -8.38 -14.89
N LEU A 240 -7.23 -7.40 -14.03
CA LEU A 240 -8.14 -6.27 -13.81
C LEU A 240 -8.21 -5.37 -15.05
N ASN A 241 -7.11 -5.17 -15.78
CA ASN A 241 -7.14 -4.51 -17.08
C ASN A 241 -8.10 -5.21 -18.05
N TYR A 242 -8.03 -6.54 -18.11
CA TYR A 242 -8.95 -7.34 -18.92
C TYR A 242 -10.40 -7.20 -18.43
N TYR A 243 -10.63 -7.31 -17.12
CA TYR A 243 -11.97 -7.23 -16.52
C TYR A 243 -12.67 -5.92 -16.90
N TYR A 244 -12.03 -4.78 -16.65
CA TYR A 244 -12.63 -3.47 -16.92
C TYR A 244 -12.77 -3.15 -18.42
N ALA A 245 -12.05 -3.87 -19.29
CA ALA A 245 -12.23 -3.76 -20.74
C ALA A 245 -13.35 -4.65 -21.29
N THR A 246 -13.79 -5.66 -20.52
CA THR A 246 -14.62 -6.77 -21.02
C THR A 246 -15.99 -6.86 -20.35
N PHE A 247 -16.06 -6.55 -19.05
CA PHE A 247 -17.26 -6.73 -18.23
C PHE A 247 -17.78 -5.39 -17.70
N SER A 248 -19.06 -5.38 -17.32
CA SER A 248 -19.65 -4.24 -16.63
C SER A 248 -19.04 -4.09 -15.23
N ALA A 249 -18.68 -2.87 -14.84
CA ALA A 249 -18.03 -2.62 -13.56
C ALA A 249 -18.97 -2.90 -12.39
N SER A 250 -18.61 -3.87 -11.55
CA SER A 250 -19.28 -4.16 -10.28
C SER A 250 -18.26 -4.58 -9.23
N ASN A 251 -18.34 -4.01 -8.03
CA ASN A 251 -17.37 -4.25 -6.95
C ASN A 251 -17.33 -5.72 -6.52
N ASN A 252 -18.48 -6.37 -6.38
CA ASN A 252 -18.53 -7.78 -5.99
C ASN A 252 -17.98 -8.68 -7.10
N ASP A 253 -18.31 -8.34 -8.34
CA ASP A 253 -18.02 -9.13 -9.52
C ASP A 253 -16.52 -9.07 -9.89
N VAL A 254 -15.88 -7.90 -9.77
CA VAL A 254 -14.42 -7.75 -9.96
C VAL A 254 -13.64 -8.47 -8.86
N ILE A 255 -14.16 -8.50 -7.63
CA ILE A 255 -13.55 -9.25 -6.52
C ILE A 255 -13.66 -10.75 -6.78
N GLU A 256 -14.83 -11.24 -7.20
CA GLU A 256 -15.02 -12.65 -7.57
C GLU A 256 -14.05 -13.07 -8.69
N PHE A 257 -14.00 -12.28 -9.77
CA PHE A 257 -13.05 -12.50 -10.87
C PHE A 257 -11.59 -12.55 -10.39
N GLY A 258 -11.21 -11.63 -9.51
CA GLY A 258 -9.86 -11.61 -8.93
C GLY A 258 -9.56 -12.87 -8.13
N LEU A 259 -10.51 -13.36 -7.33
CA LEU A 259 -10.34 -14.60 -6.56
C LEU A 259 -10.25 -15.83 -7.47
N ASP A 260 -11.02 -15.89 -8.55
CA ASP A 260 -10.92 -16.97 -9.53
C ASP A 260 -9.55 -16.97 -10.22
N VAL A 261 -9.00 -15.79 -10.54
CA VAL A 261 -7.63 -15.65 -11.10
C VAL A 261 -6.57 -16.19 -10.14
N LEU A 262 -6.68 -15.91 -8.85
CA LEU A 262 -5.71 -16.39 -7.86
C LEU A 262 -5.81 -17.90 -7.57
N ASN A 263 -6.99 -18.50 -7.77
CA ASN A 263 -7.22 -19.93 -7.55
C ASN A 263 -7.04 -20.78 -8.81
N ALA A 264 -6.98 -20.17 -10.00
CA ALA A 264 -6.87 -20.89 -11.25
C ALA A 264 -5.46 -21.47 -11.50
N GLN A 265 -5.40 -22.66 -12.10
CA GLN A 265 -4.15 -23.27 -12.53
C GLN A 265 -3.53 -22.59 -13.77
N ARG A 266 -4.36 -21.85 -14.54
CA ARG A 266 -3.95 -21.09 -15.72
C ARG A 266 -4.79 -19.83 -15.86
N LEU A 267 -4.29 -18.84 -16.60
CA LEU A 267 -4.97 -17.56 -16.83
C LEU A 267 -6.15 -17.72 -17.81
N PHE A 268 -7.25 -18.29 -17.33
CA PHE A 268 -8.43 -18.66 -18.12
C PHE A 268 -9.02 -17.51 -18.96
N TYR A 269 -8.87 -16.26 -18.50
CA TYR A 269 -9.33 -15.07 -19.21
C TYR A 269 -8.52 -14.75 -20.47
N GLN A 270 -7.38 -15.40 -20.67
CA GLN A 270 -6.57 -15.29 -21.88
C GLN A 270 -6.90 -16.37 -22.93
N ASP A 271 -7.73 -17.35 -22.59
CA ASP A 271 -8.06 -18.48 -23.47
C ASP A 271 -9.12 -18.13 -24.55
N GLY A 272 -9.60 -16.88 -24.59
CA GLY A 272 -10.62 -16.41 -25.52
C GLY A 272 -12.03 -16.97 -25.26
N VAL A 273 -12.25 -17.68 -24.15
CA VAL A 273 -13.55 -18.30 -23.82
C VAL A 273 -14.64 -17.24 -23.67
N PHE A 274 -14.35 -16.12 -23.02
CA PHE A 274 -15.32 -15.04 -22.78
C PHE A 274 -15.69 -14.26 -24.05
N GLU A 275 -14.78 -14.17 -25.02
CA GLU A 275 -15.01 -13.44 -26.28
C GLU A 275 -16.27 -13.95 -26.99
N LYS A 276 -16.51 -15.27 -26.96
CA LYS A 276 -17.69 -15.89 -27.57
C LYS A 276 -19.00 -15.40 -26.95
N PHE A 277 -19.02 -15.10 -25.65
CA PHE A 277 -20.21 -14.65 -24.94
C PHE A 277 -20.38 -13.13 -25.01
N VAL A 278 -19.27 -12.39 -25.02
CA VAL A 278 -19.28 -10.93 -25.13
C VAL A 278 -19.65 -10.49 -26.56
N PHE A 279 -19.09 -11.11 -27.60
CA PHE A 279 -19.38 -10.76 -29.00
C PHE A 279 -20.69 -11.33 -29.55
N SER A 280 -21.23 -12.41 -28.95
CA SER A 280 -22.55 -12.93 -29.34
C SER A 280 -23.70 -12.09 -28.81
N ASN A 281 -23.43 -11.21 -27.85
CA ASN A 281 -24.43 -10.31 -27.30
C ASN A 281 -24.66 -9.13 -28.26
N ARG A 282 -25.88 -8.98 -28.79
CA ARG A 282 -26.25 -7.89 -29.71
C ARG A 282 -26.52 -6.56 -28.98
N SER A 283 -26.55 -6.53 -27.65
CA SER A 283 -26.68 -5.30 -26.87
C SER A 283 -25.33 -4.58 -26.78
N LYS A 284 -25.34 -3.24 -26.80
CA LYS A 284 -24.14 -2.43 -26.60
C LYS A 284 -23.60 -2.46 -25.16
N ASP A 285 -24.40 -2.97 -24.22
CA ASP A 285 -24.05 -2.98 -22.80
C ASP A 285 -23.21 -4.20 -22.43
N LEU A 286 -22.14 -3.97 -21.67
CA LEU A 286 -21.30 -5.02 -21.10
C LEU A 286 -22.10 -5.84 -20.07
N GLN A 287 -21.85 -7.15 -20.02
CA GLN A 287 -22.47 -8.04 -19.03
C GLN A 287 -21.57 -8.18 -17.79
N LEU A 288 -22.16 -8.61 -16.67
CA LEU A 288 -21.40 -8.98 -15.47
C LEU A 288 -20.61 -10.27 -15.74
N TYR A 289 -19.44 -10.39 -15.10
CA TYR A 289 -18.62 -11.59 -15.16
C TYR A 289 -19.36 -12.80 -14.58
N SER A 290 -20.03 -12.66 -13.44
CA SER A 290 -20.79 -13.70 -12.76
C SER A 290 -21.86 -14.33 -13.66
N ASP A 291 -22.53 -13.51 -14.48
CA ASP A 291 -23.56 -13.97 -15.42
C ASP A 291 -22.96 -14.80 -16.55
N ILE A 292 -21.82 -14.36 -17.10
CA ILE A 292 -21.12 -15.08 -18.17
C ILE A 292 -20.51 -16.38 -17.62
N LYS A 293 -19.88 -16.33 -16.45
CA LYS A 293 -19.33 -17.49 -15.75
C LYS A 293 -20.39 -18.57 -15.55
N SER A 294 -21.56 -18.20 -15.01
CA SER A 294 -22.69 -19.12 -14.80
C SER A 294 -23.15 -19.81 -16.09
N ARG A 295 -23.14 -19.09 -17.22
CA ARG A 295 -23.49 -19.68 -18.54
C ARG A 295 -22.43 -20.67 -19.02
N ILE A 296 -21.15 -20.33 -18.87
CA ILE A 296 -20.04 -21.23 -19.23
C ILE A 296 -20.14 -22.53 -18.42
N ASP A 297 -20.34 -22.41 -17.10
CA ASP A 297 -20.45 -23.57 -16.20
C ASP A 297 -21.66 -24.46 -16.56
N SER A 298 -22.79 -23.85 -16.96
CA SER A 298 -23.97 -24.58 -17.41
C SER A 298 -23.77 -25.32 -18.74
N MET A 299 -22.82 -24.89 -19.58
CA MET A 299 -22.49 -25.56 -20.85
C MET A 299 -21.43 -26.66 -20.69
N ALA A 300 -20.70 -26.66 -19.57
CA ALA A 300 -19.70 -27.66 -19.23
C ALA A 300 -20.28 -28.89 -18.48
N CYS A 301 -21.54 -28.81 -18.04
CA CYS A 301 -22.30 -29.89 -17.41
C CYS A 301 -23.17 -30.63 -18.45
#